data_AF-X0VF80-F1
#
_entry.id   AF-X0VF80-F1
#
_cell.length_a   1.000
_cell.length_b   1.000
_cell.length_c   1.000
_cell.angle_alpha   90.00
_cell.angle_beta   90.00
_cell.angle_gamma   90.00
#
_symmetry.space_group_name_H-M   'P 1'
#
loop_
_entity.id
_entity.type
_entity.pdbx_description
1 polymer ?
#
loop_
_entity_poly.entity_id
_entity_poly.type
_entity_poly.pdbx_seq_one_letter_code
_entity_poly.pdbx_strand_id
1 'polypeptide(L)' 'MGRDLIACGRERYRRRSIRLPGYDYTSCGAYFVTVCTHRRECILDVSGFYDVVEQAWHEIPIHFRNTSLDEFVIMPNH' A
#
# COMPACT_ATOMS: atom_id res chain seq x y z
N MET A 1 20.75 -45.72 -5.49
CA MET A 1 19.66 -45.12 -6.29
C MET A 1 18.68 -44.45 -5.36
N GLY A 2 18.55 -43.13 -5.46
CA GLY A 2 17.37 -42.37 -5.05
C GLY A 2 17.18 -42.17 -3.54
N ARG A 3 16.97 -40.96 -3.01
CA ARG A 3 16.79 -39.64 -3.62
C ARG A 3 17.23 -38.62 -2.57
N ASP A 4 18.08 -37.69 -2.98
CA ASP A 4 18.28 -36.42 -2.28
C ASP A 4 16.93 -35.71 -2.20
N LEU A 5 16.32 -35.72 -1.02
CA LEU A 5 15.24 -34.78 -0.71
C LEU A 5 15.90 -33.46 -0.33
N ILE A 6 15.93 -32.59 -1.34
CA ILE A 6 16.20 -31.16 -1.29
C ILE A 6 15.84 -30.59 0.09
N ALA A 7 16.87 -30.26 0.85
CA ALA A 7 16.74 -29.33 1.95
C ALA A 7 16.14 -28.05 1.36
N CYS A 8 14.92 -27.70 1.74
CA CYS A 8 14.36 -26.38 1.48
C CYS A 8 15.36 -25.37 2.04
N GLY A 9 16.11 -24.73 1.15
CA GLY A 9 17.12 -23.76 1.48
C GLY A 9 16.46 -22.63 2.25
N ARG A 10 16.53 -22.71 3.59
CA ARG A 10 16.49 -21.53 4.46
C ARG A 10 17.77 -20.75 4.23
N GLU A 11 17.95 -20.22 3.02
CA GLU A 11 18.65 -18.96 2.90
C GLU A 11 17.81 -17.97 3.68
N ARG A 12 18.21 -17.76 4.93
CA ARG A 12 17.64 -16.77 5.82
C ARG A 12 17.75 -15.45 5.09
N TYR A 13 16.69 -15.06 4.38
CA TYR A 13 16.55 -13.73 3.83
C TYR A 13 16.68 -12.81 5.03
N ARG A 14 17.88 -12.24 5.21
CA ARG A 14 18.21 -11.42 6.37
C ARG A 14 17.53 -10.09 6.09
N ARG A 15 16.20 -10.09 6.26
CA ARG A 15 15.32 -8.96 5.99
C ARG A 15 15.75 -7.87 6.95
N ARG A 16 16.58 -6.96 6.45
CA ARG A 16 16.95 -5.77 7.21
C ARG A 16 15.71 -4.90 7.31
N SER A 17 15.52 -4.28 8.46
CA SER A 17 14.47 -3.29 8.62
C SER A 17 14.72 -2.15 7.64
N ILE A 18 13.67 -1.74 6.92
CA ILE A 18 13.68 -0.51 6.12
C ILE A 18 13.51 0.75 6.99
N ARG A 19 13.13 0.56 8.26
CA ARG A 19 12.88 1.67 9.19
C ARG A 19 14.18 2.39 9.51
N LEU A 20 14.12 3.71 9.47
CA LEU A 20 15.23 4.57 9.85
C LEU A 20 15.56 4.36 11.34
N PRO A 21 16.80 3.97 11.70
CA PRO A 21 17.17 3.80 13.10
C PRO A 21 17.02 5.10 13.89
N GLY A 22 16.40 5.02 15.08
CA GLY A 22 16.20 6.18 15.96
C GLY A 22 15.01 7.07 15.61
N TYR A 23 14.28 6.79 14.52
CA TYR A 23 13.08 7.55 14.16
C TYR A 23 11.84 7.04 14.92
N ASP A 24 11.09 7.97 15.51
CA ASP A 24 9.84 7.67 16.20
C ASP A 24 8.65 7.68 15.22
N TYR A 25 8.25 6.49 14.80
CA TYR A 25 7.11 6.25 13.90
C TYR A 25 5.74 6.41 14.60
N THR A 26 5.69 6.72 15.90
CA THR A 26 4.43 7.02 16.60
C THR A 26 4.08 8.51 16.53
N SER A 27 5.06 9.35 16.17
CA SER A 27 4.87 10.78 15.99
C SER A 27 3.99 11.09 14.77
N CYS A 28 3.30 12.24 14.80
CA CYS A 28 2.55 12.73 13.65
C CYS A 28 3.52 13.00 12.48
N GLY A 29 3.24 12.38 11.33
CA GLY A 29 4.00 12.57 10.10
C GLY A 29 3.09 12.60 8.88
N ALA A 30 3.63 13.07 7.75
CA ALA A 30 2.92 13.11 6.47
C ALA A 30 3.47 12.03 5.53
N TYR A 31 2.57 11.36 4.81
CA TYR A 31 2.90 10.32 3.84
C TYR A 31 2.21 10.64 2.52
N PHE A 32 2.97 10.55 1.43
CA PHE A 32 2.43 10.54 0.08
C PHE A 32 2.34 9.09 -0.40
N VAL A 33 1.15 8.68 -0.85
CA VAL A 33 0.87 7.31 -1.28
C VAL A 33 0.24 7.35 -2.66
N THR A 34 0.64 6.43 -3.54
CA THR A 34 0.01 6.22 -4.85
C THR A 34 -0.40 4.76 -4.94
N VAL A 35 -1.65 4.50 -5.32
CA VAL A 35 -2.22 3.14 -5.39
C VAL A 35 -2.62 2.84 -6.82
N CYS A 36 -1.73 2.16 -7.55
CA CYS A 36 -2.01 1.81 -8.94
C CYS A 36 -3.05 0.68 -9.06
N THR A 37 -3.91 0.77 -10.07
CA THR A 37 -4.78 -0.33 -10.49
C THR A 37 -3.95 -1.53 -10.98
N HIS A 38 -4.59 -2.70 -11.03
CA HIS A 38 -3.93 -3.90 -11.57
C HIS A 38 -3.45 -3.62 -13.00
N ARG A 39 -2.17 -3.91 -13.27
CA ARG A 39 -1.53 -3.67 -14.59
C ARG A 39 -1.63 -2.22 -15.09
N ARG A 40 -1.97 -1.24 -14.24
CA ARG A 40 -2.19 0.16 -14.61
C ARG A 40 -3.30 0.35 -15.65
N GLU A 41 -4.30 -0.53 -15.64
CA GLU A 41 -5.48 -0.41 -16.49
C GLU A 41 -6.30 0.83 -16.09
N CYS A 42 -6.81 1.56 -17.09
CA CYS A 42 -7.55 2.82 -16.90
C CYS A 42 -9.02 2.58 -16.48
N ILE A 43 -9.25 1.75 -15.47
CA ILE A 43 -10.59 1.34 -15.05
C ILE A 43 -11.33 2.40 -14.23
N LEU A 44 -10.62 3.41 -13.69
CA LEU A 44 -11.23 4.45 -12.85
C LEU A 44 -11.94 5.53 -13.67
N ASP A 45 -11.71 5.58 -14.99
CA ASP A 45 -12.44 6.42 -15.94
C ASP A 45 -13.75 5.76 -16.42
N VAL A 46 -14.00 4.51 -16.00
CA VAL A 46 -15.28 3.85 -16.26
C VAL A 46 -16.31 4.31 -15.23
N SER A 47 -17.53 4.62 -15.69
CA SER A 47 -18.61 5.18 -14.87
C SER A 47 -18.84 4.40 -13.58
N GLY A 48 -18.82 5.10 -12.44
CA GLY A 48 -19.13 4.56 -11.11
C GLY A 48 -17.92 4.09 -10.30
N PHE A 49 -16.77 3.79 -10.92
CA PHE A 49 -15.57 3.45 -10.13
C PHE A 49 -14.94 4.66 -9.44
N TYR A 50 -14.97 5.82 -10.10
CA TYR A 50 -14.50 7.08 -9.53
C TYR A 50 -15.19 7.38 -8.19
N ASP A 51 -16.52 7.37 -8.18
CA ASP A 51 -17.34 7.69 -6.99
C ASP A 51 -17.05 6.73 -5.83
N VAL A 52 -16.84 5.44 -6.13
CA VAL A 52 -16.49 4.42 -5.12
C VAL A 52 -15.12 4.70 -4.50
N VAL A 53 -14.13 5.07 -5.32
CA VAL A 53 -12.78 5.42 -4.82
C VAL A 53 -12.81 6.70 -4.01
N GLU A 54 -13.54 7.72 -4.48
CA GLU A 54 -13.70 8.99 -3.77
C GLU A 54 -14.38 8.79 -2.41
N GLN A 55 -15.48 8.02 -2.36
CA GLN A 55 -16.15 7.67 -1.12
C GLN A 55 -15.19 6.94 -0.17
N ALA A 56 -14.50 5.90 -0.65
CA ALA A 56 -13.57 5.13 0.18
C ALA A 56 -12.42 6.01 0.72
N TRP A 57 -11.94 6.99 -0.07
CA TRP A 57 -10.93 7.95 0.37
C TRP A 57 -11.45 8.79 1.55
N HIS A 58 -12.65 9.35 1.44
CA HIS A 58 -13.28 10.15 2.51
C HIS A 58 -13.64 9.34 3.76
N GLU A 59 -13.82 8.02 3.64
CA GLU A 59 -14.09 7.12 4.77
C GLU A 59 -12.82 6.76 5.57
N ILE A 60 -11.61 7.04 5.07
CA ILE A 60 -10.35 6.72 5.77
C ILE A 60 -10.31 7.27 7.21
N PRO A 61 -10.60 8.56 7.49
CA PRO A 61 -10.59 9.07 8.87
C PRO A 61 -11.68 8.45 9.77
N ILE A 62 -12.76 7.94 9.16
CA ILE A 62 -13.85 7.26 9.87
C ILE A 62 -13.36 5.89 10.37
N HIS A 63 -12.65 5.15 9.51
CA HIS A 63 -12.05 3.87 9.85
C HIS A 63 -10.79 4.00 10.72
N PHE A 64 -10.01 5.06 10.51
CA PHE A 64 -8.72 5.29 11.15
C PHE A 64 -8.67 6.69 11.79
N ARG A 65 -9.10 6.76 13.06
CA ARG A 65 -9.25 8.02 13.81
C ARG A 65 -7.97 8.84 13.99
N ASN A 66 -6.80 8.22 13.81
CA ASN A 66 -5.50 8.88 13.93
C ASN A 66 -4.95 9.32 12.57
N THR A 67 -5.79 9.36 11.54
CA THR A 67 -5.43 9.71 10.17
C THR A 67 -6.26 10.89 9.70
N SER A 68 -5.59 11.90 9.14
CA SER A 68 -6.21 13.03 8.44
C SER A 68 -5.91 12.92 6.96
N LEU A 69 -6.82 13.41 6.13
CA LEU A 69 -6.62 13.53 4.69
C LEU A 69 -6.01 14.89 4.36
N ASP A 70 -5.16 14.89 3.35
CA ASP A 70 -4.63 16.07 2.68
C ASP A 70 -5.06 15.99 1.20
N GLU A 71 -4.49 16.84 0.35
CA GLU A 71 -4.75 16.88 -1.09
C GLU A 71 -4.62 15.49 -1.75
N PHE A 72 -5.55 15.19 -2.67
CA PHE A 72 -5.56 13.95 -3.43
C PHE A 72 -6.07 14.18 -4.85
N VAL A 73 -5.74 13.24 -5.74
CA VAL A 73 -6.25 13.19 -7.10
C VAL A 73 -6.50 11.73 -7.48
N ILE A 74 -7.58 11.48 -8.20
CA ILE A 74 -7.86 10.17 -8.80
C ILE A 74 -7.54 10.29 -10.28
N MET A 75 -6.59 9.48 -10.75
CA MET A 75 -6.23 9.37 -12.15
C MET A 75 -6.85 8.10 -12.73
N PRO A 76 -6.99 7.95 -14.06
CA PRO A 76 -7.68 6.79 -14.65
C PRO A 76 -7.16 5.42 -14.19
N ASN A 77 -5.89 5.32 -13.76
CA ASN A 77 -5.25 4.06 -13.36
C ASN A 77 -4.51 4.09 -12.02
N HIS A 78 -4.65 5.15 -11.21
CA HIS A 78 -4.05 5.24 -9.88
C HIS A 78 -4.68 6.33 -9.00
#